data_AF-A0A371JT81-F1
#
_entry.id   AF-A0A371JT81-F1
#
_cell.length_a   1.000
_cell.length_b   1.000
_cell.length_c   1.000
_cell.angle_alpha   90.00
_cell.angle_beta   90.00
_cell.angle_gamma   90.00
#
_symmetry.space_group_name_H-M   'P 1'
#
loop_
_entity.id
_entity.type
_entity.pdbx_description
1 polymer ?
#
loop_
_entity_poly.entity_id
_entity_poly.type
_entity_poly.pdbx_seq_one_letter_code
_entity_poly.pdbx_strand_id
1 'polypeptide(L)'
;MKKHLITLTFLLLFVRLHSQTYFETSWISNNVKYTGFVLFYSDEEALVRIKYNANGVDKVASYKCSYQDFTKMDGTKDRYLNGTEASIVKGSTDYGYSADNFYFKNLDGGNYQAYTVDDNGLKGSDITQYMNPTLYWIKLDPKVLTSVYLDDYFNSDEPLYRLLSFENTGEMDFYTQNAAITSLAYGRDTDSSSTSIWSVVMSGFKENGYNHQKVKESSSYPSKWIETQWDLGYHITSLEYDTSRNFFVLIMSKPSNLGSQSWKRLDTFPKQWVSEKWDNNFYITSMTYGAGQWYVVMNQNTGYSAQRWKTSSSGIPKEWIKESWDSGYKITSATYGNGLWAVTMTTNSKLGTQSWKTQSDYPIDWIREKAENGYHITTIAHGDGMWFVAMSNGTPYSTNMSTSNYEFLPLNWIMQKSSN
;
A
#
# COMPACT_ATOMS: atom_id res chain seq x y z
N MET A 1 -23.05 26.57 5.36
CA MET A 1 -22.23 26.56 4.13
C MET A 1 -21.24 25.41 4.22
N LYS A 2 -21.43 24.37 3.43
CA LYS A 2 -20.52 23.21 3.35
C LYS A 2 -19.21 23.69 2.75
N LYS A 3 -18.15 23.82 3.56
CA LYS A 3 -16.78 23.97 3.05
C LYS A 3 -16.49 22.70 2.25
N HIS A 4 -16.14 22.83 0.99
CA HIS A 4 -15.67 21.74 0.14
C HIS A 4 -14.30 21.27 0.67
N LEU A 5 -14.32 20.50 1.75
CA LEU A 5 -13.21 19.66 2.17
C LEU A 5 -13.11 18.55 1.13
N ILE A 6 -12.43 18.80 0.01
CA ILE A 6 -11.82 17.69 -0.73
C ILE A 6 -10.89 17.05 0.28
N THR A 7 -11.34 15.88 0.73
CA THR A 7 -10.80 15.12 1.84
C THR A 7 -9.40 14.65 1.44
N LEU A 8 -8.46 14.60 2.39
CA LEU A 8 -7.13 13.99 2.24
C LEU A 8 -7.14 12.72 1.36
N THR A 9 -8.23 11.94 1.43
CA THR A 9 -8.63 10.84 0.55
C THR A 9 -8.37 11.03 -0.95
N PHE A 10 -8.61 12.21 -1.53
CA PHE A 10 -8.43 12.44 -2.98
C PHE A 10 -6.94 12.56 -3.34
N LEU A 11 -6.18 13.30 -2.53
CA LEU A 11 -4.71 13.42 -2.67
C LEU A 11 -4.04 12.05 -2.58
N LEU A 12 -4.47 11.24 -1.61
CA LEU A 12 -3.94 9.91 -1.36
C LEU A 12 -4.02 9.02 -2.61
N LEU A 13 -5.14 9.02 -3.34
CA LEU A 13 -5.31 8.21 -4.56
C LEU A 13 -4.22 8.45 -5.62
N PHE A 14 -3.70 9.67 -5.73
CA PHE A 14 -2.75 10.05 -6.78
C PHE A 14 -1.29 9.77 -6.45
N VAL A 15 -0.92 9.70 -5.16
CA VAL A 15 0.44 9.42 -4.68
C VAL A 15 1.05 8.20 -5.41
N ARG A 16 0.29 7.14 -5.66
CA ARG A 16 0.83 5.94 -6.34
C ARG A 16 0.55 5.82 -7.83
N LEU A 17 -0.31 6.67 -8.39
CA LEU A 17 -0.75 6.57 -9.80
C LEU A 17 0.13 7.40 -10.75
N HIS A 18 0.86 8.40 -10.23
CA HIS A 18 1.74 9.26 -11.01
C HIS A 18 3.15 9.25 -10.41
N SER A 19 4.15 9.57 -11.24
CA SER A 19 5.52 9.80 -10.77
C SER A 19 5.54 11.04 -9.88
N GLN A 20 5.41 10.84 -8.56
CA GLN A 20 5.49 11.93 -7.60
C GLN A 20 6.86 12.59 -7.68
N THR A 21 6.86 13.92 -7.67
CA THR A 21 8.10 14.69 -7.55
C THR A 21 8.06 15.53 -6.29
N TYR A 22 9.13 15.43 -5.51
CA TYR A 22 9.27 16.10 -4.23
C TYR A 22 10.31 17.21 -4.37
N PHE A 23 10.02 18.36 -3.79
CA PHE A 23 10.97 19.47 -3.71
C PHE A 23 11.06 20.01 -2.29
N GLU A 24 12.20 20.62 -1.98
CA GLU A 24 12.34 21.52 -0.85
C GLU A 24 12.71 22.91 -1.32
N THR A 25 12.16 23.93 -0.68
CA THR A 25 12.53 25.33 -0.90
C THR A 25 12.65 26.07 0.43
N SER A 26 13.36 27.19 0.43
CA SER A 26 13.43 28.08 1.59
C SER A 26 13.53 29.53 1.15
N TRP A 27 12.96 30.44 1.92
CA TRP A 27 13.04 31.88 1.70
C TRP A 27 12.97 32.63 3.03
N ILE A 28 13.23 33.94 2.98
CA ILE A 28 13.12 34.83 4.14
C ILE A 28 12.13 35.93 3.79
N SER A 29 11.14 36.15 4.67
CA SER A 29 10.21 37.27 4.58
C SER A 29 9.98 37.84 5.97
N ASN A 30 10.02 39.17 6.11
CA ASN A 30 9.83 39.87 7.39
C ASN A 30 10.71 39.33 8.54
N ASN A 31 11.98 39.03 8.27
CA ASN A 31 12.94 38.41 9.20
C ASN A 31 12.57 37.02 9.72
N VAL A 32 11.58 36.36 9.10
CA VAL A 32 11.23 34.96 9.37
C VAL A 32 11.76 34.09 8.24
N LYS A 33 12.43 32.99 8.59
CA LYS A 33 12.82 31.96 7.64
C LYS A 33 11.71 30.94 7.49
N TYR A 34 11.37 30.63 6.26
CA TYR A 34 10.40 29.61 5.87
C TYR A 34 11.15 28.48 5.16
N THR A 35 10.75 27.24 5.42
CA THR A 35 11.20 26.07 4.66
C THR A 35 9.97 25.28 4.22
N GLY A 36 9.89 24.98 2.93
CA GLY A 36 8.74 24.34 2.32
C GLY A 36 9.06 22.97 1.75
N PHE A 37 8.27 21.97 2.11
CA PHE A 37 8.17 20.70 1.40
C PHE A 37 7.04 20.78 0.36
N VAL A 38 7.35 20.47 -0.90
CA VAL A 38 6.41 20.52 -2.02
C VAL A 38 6.28 19.14 -2.62
N LEU A 39 5.08 18.58 -2.59
CA LEU A 39 4.72 17.29 -3.17
C LEU A 39 3.84 17.51 -4.40
N PHE A 40 4.35 17.26 -5.60
CA PHE A 40 3.53 17.15 -6.79
C PHE A 40 2.87 15.78 -6.85
N TYR A 41 1.54 15.78 -6.89
CA TYR A 41 0.72 14.56 -7.02
C TYR A 41 0.05 14.46 -8.39
N SER A 42 0.19 15.49 -9.22
CA SER A 42 -0.08 15.48 -10.67
C SER A 42 0.89 16.46 -11.35
N ASP A 43 0.81 16.55 -12.68
CA ASP A 43 1.60 17.53 -13.44
C ASP A 43 1.14 18.98 -13.20
N GLU A 44 -0.07 19.17 -12.66
CA GLU A 44 -0.72 20.47 -12.49
C GLU A 44 -0.91 20.91 -11.04
N GLU A 45 -0.83 19.98 -10.10
CA GLU A 45 -1.19 20.24 -8.70
C GLU A 45 -0.14 19.70 -7.70
N ALA A 46 0.02 20.45 -6.61
CA ALA A 46 0.92 20.12 -5.53
C ALA A 46 0.30 20.36 -4.14
N LEU A 47 0.71 19.54 -3.16
CA LEU A 47 0.56 19.83 -1.75
C LEU A 47 1.82 20.55 -1.26
N VAL A 48 1.65 21.62 -0.49
CA VAL A 48 2.75 22.33 0.14
C VAL A 48 2.63 22.27 1.67
N ARG A 49 3.75 22.02 2.34
CA ARG A 49 3.92 22.11 3.80
C ARG A 49 5.02 23.11 4.12
N ILE A 50 4.68 24.21 4.79
CA ILE A 50 5.64 25.25 5.15
C ILE A 50 5.90 25.24 6.65
N LYS A 51 7.14 24.92 7.02
CA LYS A 51 7.68 25.04 8.37
C LYS A 51 8.25 26.45 8.58
N TYR A 52 7.87 27.08 9.69
CA TYR A 52 8.39 28.38 10.09
C TYR A 52 8.28 28.56 11.61
N ASN A 53 9.12 29.42 12.16
CA ASN A 53 9.04 29.81 13.57
C ASN A 53 8.37 31.17 13.69
N ALA A 54 7.31 31.26 14.48
CA ALA A 54 6.64 32.51 14.79
C ALA A 54 6.61 32.70 16.31
N ASN A 55 7.24 33.77 16.80
CA ASN A 55 7.30 34.10 18.23
C ASN A 55 7.85 32.97 19.11
N GLY A 56 8.87 32.24 18.62
CA GLY A 56 9.49 31.13 19.37
C GLY A 56 8.74 29.80 19.26
N VAL A 57 7.65 29.74 18.50
CA VAL A 57 6.86 28.51 18.30
C VAL A 57 6.99 28.03 16.86
N ASP A 58 7.39 26.78 16.69
CA ASP A 58 7.41 26.13 15.38
C ASP A 58 5.99 25.82 14.93
N LYS A 59 5.70 26.20 13.69
CA LYS A 59 4.42 25.99 13.03
C LYS A 59 4.63 25.31 11.69
N VAL A 60 3.63 24.54 11.27
CA VAL A 60 3.54 24.05 9.90
C VAL A 60 2.19 24.45 9.31
N ALA A 61 2.24 25.16 8.18
CA ALA A 61 1.07 25.42 7.35
C ALA A 61 0.98 24.39 6.23
N SER A 62 -0.24 24.06 5.82
CA SER A 62 -0.52 23.22 4.66
C SER A 62 -1.51 23.91 3.73
N TYR A 63 -1.23 23.84 2.44
CA TYR A 63 -2.10 24.38 1.39
C TYR A 63 -1.91 23.61 0.08
N LYS A 64 -2.81 23.86 -0.86
CA LYS A 64 -2.73 23.34 -2.23
C LYS A 64 -2.10 24.38 -3.13
N CYS A 65 -1.39 23.90 -4.14
CA CYS A 65 -0.99 24.70 -5.27
C CYS A 65 -1.52 24.10 -6.56
N SER A 66 -1.95 24.94 -7.49
CA SER A 66 -2.20 24.57 -8.87
C SER A 66 -1.49 25.52 -9.82
N TYR A 67 -1.02 25.03 -10.96
CA TYR A 67 -0.44 25.93 -11.95
C TYR A 67 -1.48 26.89 -12.51
N GLN A 68 -1.05 28.13 -12.72
CA GLN A 68 -1.80 29.18 -13.39
C GLN A 68 -0.90 29.85 -14.41
N ASP A 69 -1.47 30.19 -15.56
CA ASP A 69 -0.76 30.89 -16.62
C ASP A 69 -0.65 32.38 -16.32
N PHE A 70 0.45 32.99 -16.76
CA PHE A 70 0.62 34.44 -16.81
C PHE A 70 1.33 34.85 -18.10
N THR A 71 1.30 36.14 -18.44
CA THR A 71 1.92 36.67 -19.66
C THR A 71 2.89 37.79 -19.30
N LYS A 72 4.15 37.60 -19.65
CA LYS A 72 5.23 38.57 -19.43
C LYS A 72 5.03 39.80 -20.31
N MET A 73 5.67 40.91 -19.95
CA MET A 73 5.63 42.16 -20.72
C MET A 73 6.08 42.00 -22.18
N ASP A 74 6.96 41.04 -22.48
CA ASP A 74 7.42 40.72 -23.84
C ASP A 74 6.42 39.87 -24.65
N GLY A 75 5.26 39.54 -24.07
CA GLY A 75 4.21 38.73 -24.67
C GLY A 75 4.41 37.22 -24.51
N THR A 76 5.51 36.77 -23.91
CA THR A 76 5.73 35.35 -23.65
C THR A 76 4.83 34.85 -22.52
N LYS A 77 4.33 33.62 -22.65
CA LYS A 77 3.51 32.97 -21.63
C LYS A 77 4.36 32.03 -20.80
N ASP A 78 4.03 31.93 -19.52
CA ASP A 78 4.66 31.03 -18.57
C ASP A 78 3.66 30.70 -17.45
N ARG A 79 4.04 29.83 -16.51
CA ARG A 79 3.14 29.40 -15.43
C ARG A 79 3.78 29.50 -14.06
N TYR A 80 2.97 29.68 -13.03
CA TYR A 80 3.37 29.71 -11.62
C TYR A 80 2.43 28.85 -10.79
N LEU A 81 2.91 28.34 -9.66
CA LEU A 81 2.10 27.64 -8.67
C LEU A 81 1.34 28.65 -7.83
N ASN A 82 0.01 28.64 -7.95
CA ASN A 82 -0.89 29.48 -7.17
C ASN A 82 -1.35 28.75 -5.90
N GLY A 83 -1.02 29.30 -4.73
CA GLY A 83 -1.36 28.74 -3.42
C GLY A 83 -2.80 29.07 -2.99
N THR A 84 -3.52 28.07 -2.48
CA THR A 84 -4.91 28.25 -2.01
C THR A 84 -5.23 27.36 -0.80
N GLU A 85 -6.28 27.73 -0.05
CA GLU A 85 -6.82 26.92 1.07
C GLU A 85 -5.83 26.66 2.22
N ALA A 86 -5.00 27.65 2.58
CA ALA A 86 -4.06 27.50 3.67
C ALA A 86 -4.69 27.26 5.04
N SER A 87 -4.07 26.37 5.80
CA SER A 87 -4.42 26.04 7.19
C SER A 87 -3.18 25.64 7.99
N ILE A 88 -3.22 25.86 9.31
CA ILE A 88 -2.16 25.38 10.21
C ILE A 88 -2.44 23.92 10.57
N VAL A 89 -1.43 23.06 10.43
CA VAL A 89 -1.50 21.61 10.67
C VAL A 89 -0.58 21.14 11.81
N LYS A 90 0.34 22.00 12.27
CA LYS A 90 1.18 21.79 13.45
C LYS A 90 1.44 23.12 14.15
N GLY A 91 1.38 23.13 15.48
CA GLY A 91 1.52 24.33 16.30
C GLY A 91 0.20 25.09 16.53
N SER A 92 0.27 26.25 17.20
CA SER A 92 -0.92 27.05 17.54
C SER A 92 -1.61 27.64 16.29
N THR A 93 -2.95 27.65 16.32
CA THR A 93 -3.84 28.14 15.25
C THR A 93 -4.26 29.61 15.43
N ASP A 94 -3.70 30.32 16.42
CA ASP A 94 -4.13 31.68 16.80
C ASP A 94 -3.92 32.72 15.69
N TYR A 95 -3.03 32.40 14.74
CA TYR A 95 -2.77 33.19 13.55
C TYR A 95 -2.76 32.25 12.34
N GLY A 96 -3.56 32.60 11.32
CA GLY A 96 -3.61 31.86 10.06
C GLY A 96 -2.34 32.00 9.24
N TYR A 97 -2.35 31.37 8.06
CA TYR A 97 -1.29 31.44 7.06
C TYR A 97 -1.90 31.87 5.73
N SER A 98 -1.27 32.79 5.00
CA SER A 98 -1.63 33.08 3.61
C SER A 98 -0.82 32.14 2.72
N ALA A 99 -1.46 31.40 1.82
CA ALA A 99 -0.76 30.48 0.96
C ALA A 99 0.24 31.23 0.07
N ASP A 100 1.50 30.80 0.02
CA ASP A 100 2.47 31.40 -0.90
C ASP A 100 2.30 30.84 -2.31
N ASN A 101 2.65 31.68 -3.28
CA ASN A 101 2.76 31.31 -4.67
C ASN A 101 4.23 31.14 -5.05
N PHE A 102 4.52 30.24 -5.98
CA PHE A 102 5.89 29.98 -6.42
C PHE A 102 6.01 30.02 -7.93
N TYR A 103 7.04 30.69 -8.42
CA TYR A 103 7.50 30.55 -9.81
C TYR A 103 8.85 29.87 -9.79
N PHE A 104 9.03 28.81 -10.59
CA PHE A 104 10.34 28.18 -10.72
C PHE A 104 10.58 27.66 -12.14
N LYS A 105 11.85 27.65 -12.53
CA LYS A 105 12.32 27.20 -13.83
C LYS A 105 13.51 26.27 -13.67
N ASN A 106 13.49 25.15 -14.40
CA ASN A 106 14.62 24.24 -14.51
C ASN A 106 15.70 24.88 -15.41
N LEU A 107 16.93 24.94 -14.92
CA LEU A 107 18.09 25.58 -15.58
C LEU A 107 19.08 24.56 -16.18
N ASP A 108 18.63 23.33 -16.43
CA ASP A 108 19.45 22.17 -16.80
C ASP A 108 20.38 21.68 -15.66
N GLY A 109 20.79 20.41 -15.75
CA GLY A 109 21.67 19.79 -14.75
C GLY A 109 21.07 19.61 -13.35
N GLY A 110 19.74 19.74 -13.20
CA GLY A 110 19.04 19.61 -11.91
C GLY A 110 19.02 20.88 -11.07
N ASN A 111 19.45 22.02 -11.62
CA ASN A 111 19.39 23.31 -10.96
C ASN A 111 18.05 24.01 -11.23
N TYR A 112 17.58 24.78 -10.26
CA TYR A 112 16.34 25.54 -10.38
C TYR A 112 16.56 27.00 -10.02
N GLN A 113 15.93 27.88 -10.80
CA GLN A 113 15.71 29.26 -10.41
C GLN A 113 14.30 29.35 -9.86
N ALA A 114 14.13 29.84 -8.62
CA ALA A 114 12.82 29.85 -7.99
C ALA A 114 12.57 31.11 -7.17
N TYR A 115 11.31 31.52 -7.13
CA TYR A 115 10.83 32.76 -6.54
C TYR A 115 9.51 32.51 -5.80
N THR A 116 9.31 33.21 -4.69
CA THR A 116 7.97 33.44 -4.15
C THR A 116 7.30 34.57 -4.92
N VAL A 117 5.99 34.52 -5.10
CA VAL A 117 5.21 35.55 -5.81
C VAL A 117 4.18 36.16 -4.86
N ASP A 118 4.24 37.48 -4.67
CA ASP A 118 3.29 38.22 -3.81
C ASP A 118 1.86 38.22 -4.41
N ASP A 119 0.86 37.91 -3.57
CA ASP A 119 -0.57 37.89 -3.92
C ASP A 119 -1.06 39.21 -4.55
N ASN A 120 -0.47 40.34 -4.15
CA ASN A 120 -0.82 41.66 -4.70
C ASN A 120 -0.53 41.76 -6.20
N GLY A 121 0.39 40.93 -6.71
CA GLY A 121 0.76 40.87 -8.12
C GLY A 121 -0.17 40.06 -9.01
N LEU A 122 -1.02 39.20 -8.42
CA LEU A 122 -1.85 38.23 -9.17
C LEU A 122 -3.03 38.86 -9.90
N LYS A 123 -3.28 40.17 -9.72
CA LYS A 123 -4.33 40.91 -10.44
C LYS A 123 -3.85 41.45 -11.80
N GLY A 124 -2.55 41.42 -12.09
CA GLY A 124 -1.95 41.87 -13.34
C GLY A 124 -1.64 40.72 -14.31
N SER A 125 -1.28 41.03 -15.56
CA SER A 125 -0.89 40.02 -16.54
C SER A 125 0.55 39.51 -16.33
N ASP A 126 1.46 40.38 -15.90
CA ASP A 126 2.88 40.06 -15.64
C ASP A 126 3.20 40.10 -14.15
N ILE A 127 3.44 38.91 -13.58
CA ILE A 127 3.75 38.72 -12.17
C ILE A 127 5.25 38.88 -11.85
N THR A 128 6.12 39.00 -12.86
CA THR A 128 7.59 38.96 -12.70
C THR A 128 8.11 40.06 -11.76
N GLN A 129 7.48 41.23 -11.76
CA GLN A 129 7.83 42.35 -10.88
C GLN A 129 7.53 42.10 -9.39
N TYR A 130 6.77 41.05 -9.06
CA TYR A 130 6.39 40.67 -7.70
C TYR A 130 7.12 39.40 -7.21
N MET A 131 8.11 38.94 -7.99
CA MET A 131 8.91 37.77 -7.67
C MET A 131 10.05 38.13 -6.72
N ASN A 132 10.12 37.43 -5.60
CA ASN A 132 11.24 37.51 -4.65
C ASN A 132 12.02 36.20 -4.68
N PRO A 133 13.36 36.22 -4.85
CA PRO A 133 14.13 35.00 -5.00
C PRO A 133 14.06 34.14 -3.73
N THR A 134 13.88 32.84 -3.92
CA THR A 134 14.09 31.85 -2.85
C THR A 134 15.58 31.70 -2.58
N LEU A 135 15.94 31.19 -1.39
CA LEU A 135 17.31 30.78 -1.07
C LEU A 135 17.73 29.57 -1.90
N TYR A 136 16.80 28.64 -2.13
CA TYR A 136 16.98 27.47 -2.98
C TYR A 136 15.64 26.84 -3.37
N TRP A 137 15.69 26.01 -4.42
CA TRP A 137 14.66 25.07 -4.80
C TRP A 137 15.34 23.80 -5.29
N ILE A 138 15.20 22.71 -4.56
CA ILE A 138 15.92 21.46 -4.82
C ILE A 138 14.95 20.31 -5.01
N LYS A 139 15.20 19.48 -6.02
CA LYS A 139 14.49 18.21 -6.20
C LYS A 139 15.02 17.21 -5.19
N LEU A 140 14.13 16.55 -4.45
CA LEU A 140 14.49 15.56 -3.44
C LEU A 140 14.51 14.15 -4.05
N ASP A 141 15.50 13.36 -3.65
CA ASP A 141 15.49 11.90 -3.83
C ASP A 141 14.54 11.30 -2.77
N PRO A 142 13.59 10.41 -3.13
CA PRO A 142 12.67 9.79 -2.18
C PRO A 142 13.35 9.18 -0.94
N LYS A 143 14.63 8.76 -1.04
CA LYS A 143 15.42 8.23 0.08
C LYS A 143 15.61 9.22 1.23
N VAL A 144 15.51 10.52 0.98
CA VAL A 144 15.65 11.55 2.02
C VAL A 144 14.41 11.67 2.91
N LEU A 145 13.27 11.11 2.49
CA LEU A 145 11.99 11.12 3.21
C LEU A 145 12.01 10.12 4.38
N THR A 146 12.98 10.30 5.28
CA THR A 146 13.12 9.56 6.53
C THR A 146 12.12 10.09 7.56
N SER A 147 11.89 9.36 8.65
CA SER A 147 11.05 9.87 9.76
C SER A 147 11.56 11.22 10.26
N VAL A 148 12.88 11.37 10.43
CA VAL A 148 13.53 12.62 10.87
C VAL A 148 13.19 13.79 9.94
N TYR A 149 13.18 13.56 8.62
CA TYR A 149 12.80 14.58 7.66
C TYR A 149 11.30 14.89 7.68
N LEU A 150 10.47 13.85 7.72
CA LEU A 150 9.01 14.00 7.65
C LEU A 150 8.43 14.61 8.93
N ASP A 151 9.03 14.37 10.09
CA ASP A 151 8.61 14.92 11.39
C ASP A 151 8.66 16.47 11.42
N ASP A 152 9.45 17.09 10.54
CA ASP A 152 9.48 18.53 10.38
C ASP A 152 8.19 19.10 9.76
N TYR A 153 7.47 18.31 8.97
CA TYR A 153 6.34 18.77 8.13
C TYR A 153 5.00 18.07 8.43
N PHE A 154 5.04 16.91 9.08
CA PHE A 154 3.89 16.05 9.30
C PHE A 154 3.86 15.52 10.74
N ASN A 155 2.66 15.17 11.21
CA ASN A 155 2.50 14.31 12.37
C ASN A 155 2.52 12.84 11.94
N SER A 156 3.09 11.96 12.76
CA SER A 156 3.28 10.53 12.41
C SER A 156 1.97 9.74 12.23
N ASP A 157 0.87 10.25 12.77
CA ASP A 157 -0.47 9.70 12.61
C ASP A 157 -1.13 10.11 11.27
N GLU A 158 -0.58 11.09 10.55
CA GLU A 158 -1.10 11.50 9.25
C GLU A 158 -0.95 10.38 8.20
N PRO A 159 -2.02 10.07 7.44
CA PRO A 159 -1.94 9.11 6.34
C PRO A 159 -0.80 9.37 5.36
N LEU A 160 -0.55 10.64 5.02
CA LEU A 160 0.50 11.00 4.06
C LEU A 160 1.91 10.76 4.62
N TYR A 161 2.13 10.99 5.92
CA TYR A 161 3.41 10.64 6.58
C TYR A 161 3.73 9.16 6.38
N ARG A 162 2.75 8.28 6.63
CA ARG A 162 2.95 6.82 6.52
C ARG A 162 3.24 6.39 5.09
N LEU A 163 2.61 7.01 4.10
CA LEU A 163 2.85 6.70 2.70
C LEU A 163 4.22 7.18 2.22
N LEU A 164 4.59 8.41 2.55
CA LEU A 164 5.92 8.95 2.22
C LEU A 164 7.03 8.13 2.89
N SER A 165 6.83 7.72 4.15
CA SER A 165 7.74 6.81 4.85
C SER A 165 7.84 5.45 4.15
N PHE A 166 6.72 4.91 3.65
CA PHE A 166 6.73 3.67 2.89
C PHE A 166 7.48 3.82 1.57
N GLU A 167 7.35 4.92 0.82
CA GLU A 167 8.10 5.13 -0.43
C GLU A 167 9.62 4.99 -0.22
N ASN A 168 10.11 5.46 0.93
CA ASN A 168 11.51 5.35 1.28
C ASN A 168 11.90 3.94 1.77
N THR A 169 11.12 3.38 2.68
CA THR A 169 11.52 2.18 3.46
C THR A 169 10.97 0.87 2.92
N GLY A 170 9.94 0.93 2.06
CA GLY A 170 9.08 -0.19 1.69
C GLY A 170 8.31 -0.78 2.87
N GLU A 171 8.22 -0.09 4.00
CA GLU A 171 7.56 -0.57 5.21
C GLU A 171 6.44 0.36 5.65
N MET A 172 5.32 -0.21 6.04
CA MET A 172 4.20 0.50 6.67
C MET A 172 3.60 -0.38 7.73
N ASP A 173 3.21 0.23 8.84
CA ASP A 173 2.43 -0.40 9.87
C ASP A 173 1.11 0.34 10.07
N PHE A 174 0.07 -0.39 10.44
CA PHE A 174 -1.25 0.18 10.70
C PHE A 174 -2.06 -0.71 11.64
N TYR A 175 -2.91 -0.05 12.43
CA TYR A 175 -3.93 -0.72 13.23
C TYR A 175 -5.06 -1.21 12.34
N THR A 176 -5.64 -2.35 12.71
CA THR A 176 -6.75 -3.00 11.99
C THR A 176 -8.00 -3.01 12.87
N GLN A 177 -8.63 -1.84 13.00
CA GLN A 177 -9.81 -1.66 13.84
C GLN A 177 -11.06 -2.31 13.21
N ASN A 178 -11.22 -2.20 11.90
CA ASN A 178 -12.41 -2.70 11.21
C ASN A 178 -12.13 -3.89 10.28
N ALA A 179 -11.07 -3.82 9.50
CA ALA A 179 -10.65 -4.91 8.63
C ALA A 179 -9.12 -5.05 8.57
N ALA A 180 -8.68 -6.26 8.30
CA ALA A 180 -7.28 -6.59 8.10
C ALA A 180 -7.09 -7.32 6.76
N ILE A 181 -5.92 -7.22 6.17
CA ILE A 181 -5.54 -8.01 4.99
C ILE A 181 -5.50 -9.48 5.38
N THR A 182 -6.28 -10.31 4.70
CA THR A 182 -6.35 -11.76 4.93
C THR A 182 -5.82 -12.59 3.77
N SER A 183 -5.76 -12.00 2.57
CA SER A 183 -5.17 -12.64 1.39
C SER A 183 -4.75 -11.57 0.39
N LEU A 184 -3.70 -11.85 -0.38
CA LEU A 184 -3.27 -11.04 -1.50
C LEU A 184 -2.83 -11.96 -2.62
N ALA A 185 -2.98 -11.48 -3.85
CA ALA A 185 -2.48 -12.12 -5.04
C ALA A 185 -2.05 -11.07 -6.05
N TYR A 186 -0.96 -11.37 -6.75
CA TYR A 186 -0.44 -10.57 -7.84
C TYR A 186 -0.69 -11.31 -9.16
N GLY A 187 -1.46 -10.70 -10.05
CA GLY A 187 -1.93 -11.36 -11.25
C GLY A 187 -2.01 -10.45 -12.45
N ARG A 188 -2.77 -10.87 -13.46
CA ARG A 188 -3.04 -10.07 -14.66
C ARG A 188 -4.54 -10.05 -14.94
N ASP A 189 -4.99 -8.98 -15.56
CA ASP A 189 -6.32 -8.87 -16.13
C ASP A 189 -6.17 -8.79 -17.66
N THR A 190 -6.97 -9.55 -18.41
CA THR A 190 -6.84 -9.62 -19.86
C THR A 190 -7.56 -8.47 -20.56
N ASP A 191 -8.56 -7.86 -19.93
CA ASP A 191 -9.33 -6.74 -20.48
C ASP A 191 -8.63 -5.38 -20.27
N SER A 192 -7.76 -5.24 -19.27
CA SER A 192 -6.98 -4.01 -19.00
C SER A 192 -5.53 -4.15 -19.47
N SER A 193 -5.31 -4.09 -20.78
CA SER A 193 -4.02 -3.76 -21.41
C SER A 193 -2.79 -4.45 -20.79
N SER A 194 -2.77 -5.77 -20.62
CA SER A 194 -1.59 -6.52 -20.12
C SER A 194 -0.99 -6.02 -18.78
N THR A 195 -1.72 -5.20 -18.03
CA THR A 195 -1.22 -4.62 -16.78
C THR A 195 -1.34 -5.66 -15.69
N SER A 196 -0.25 -5.83 -14.94
CA SER A 196 -0.29 -6.70 -13.78
C SER A 196 -1.01 -5.97 -12.65
N ILE A 197 -1.84 -6.68 -11.90
CA ILE A 197 -2.72 -6.11 -10.89
C ILE A 197 -2.56 -6.81 -9.54
N TRP A 198 -2.64 -6.01 -8.48
CA TRP A 198 -2.81 -6.46 -7.11
C TRP A 198 -4.29 -6.66 -6.79
N SER A 199 -4.60 -7.87 -6.33
CA SER A 199 -5.82 -8.12 -5.58
C SER A 199 -5.50 -8.24 -4.10
N VAL A 200 -6.12 -7.38 -3.30
CA VAL A 200 -6.02 -7.40 -1.84
C VAL A 200 -7.38 -7.73 -1.27
N VAL A 201 -7.45 -8.76 -0.43
CA VAL A 201 -8.65 -9.14 0.31
C VAL A 201 -8.51 -8.64 1.73
N MET A 202 -9.45 -7.81 2.17
CA MET A 202 -9.57 -7.37 3.55
C MET A 202 -10.83 -7.91 4.19
N SER A 203 -10.71 -8.36 5.44
CA SER A 203 -11.84 -8.92 6.18
C SER A 203 -11.91 -8.34 7.57
N GLY A 204 -13.12 -7.98 8.01
CA GLY A 204 -13.43 -7.76 9.41
C GLY A 204 -13.66 -9.09 10.11
N PHE A 205 -13.45 -9.13 11.43
CA PHE A 205 -13.55 -10.36 12.22
C PHE A 205 -14.72 -10.27 13.19
N LYS A 206 -15.42 -11.39 13.40
CA LYS A 206 -16.47 -11.51 14.42
C LYS A 206 -15.88 -11.43 15.83
N GLU A 207 -14.76 -12.13 16.04
CA GLU A 207 -14.00 -12.16 17.29
C GLU A 207 -12.52 -12.43 16.98
N ASN A 208 -11.60 -11.98 17.85
CA ASN A 208 -10.18 -12.37 17.84
C ASN A 208 -9.48 -12.23 16.47
N GLY A 209 -9.72 -11.11 15.78
CA GLY A 209 -9.01 -10.75 14.55
C GLY A 209 -7.62 -10.18 14.79
N TYR A 210 -6.98 -9.74 13.71
CA TYR A 210 -5.76 -8.94 13.82
C TYR A 210 -6.11 -7.54 14.35
N ASN A 211 -5.28 -6.98 15.23
CA ASN A 211 -5.30 -5.59 15.70
C ASN A 211 -4.19 -4.71 15.09
N HIS A 212 -3.15 -5.30 14.51
CA HIS A 212 -2.04 -4.58 13.89
C HIS A 212 -1.47 -5.37 12.72
N GLN A 213 -1.17 -4.70 11.62
CA GLN A 213 -0.48 -5.30 10.49
C GLN A 213 0.72 -4.46 10.05
N LYS A 214 1.70 -5.15 9.49
CA LYS A 214 2.86 -4.59 8.81
C LYS A 214 2.93 -5.09 7.39
N VAL A 215 3.15 -4.17 6.46
CA VAL A 215 3.46 -4.45 5.06
C VAL A 215 4.95 -4.24 4.86
N LYS A 216 5.61 -5.16 4.16
CA LYS A 216 6.99 -5.00 3.68
C LYS A 216 7.10 -5.31 2.20
N GLU A 217 7.56 -4.32 1.43
CA GLU A 217 8.12 -4.52 0.09
C GLU A 217 9.64 -4.66 0.17
N SER A 218 10.17 -5.69 -0.51
CA SER A 218 11.62 -5.89 -0.57
C SER A 218 12.05 -6.63 -1.83
N SER A 219 13.14 -6.19 -2.47
CA SER A 219 13.72 -6.83 -3.67
C SER A 219 14.40 -8.17 -3.37
N SER A 220 14.49 -8.55 -2.10
CA SER A 220 15.00 -9.84 -1.64
C SER A 220 14.12 -10.35 -0.51
N TYR A 221 14.12 -11.66 -0.27
CA TYR A 221 13.31 -12.22 0.81
C TYR A 221 13.80 -11.70 2.18
N PRO A 222 12.99 -10.96 2.95
CA PRO A 222 13.49 -10.13 4.04
C PRO A 222 13.60 -10.90 5.37
N SER A 223 14.40 -11.98 5.42
CA SER A 223 14.47 -12.90 6.57
C SER A 223 14.84 -12.22 7.89
N LYS A 224 15.85 -11.34 7.89
CA LYS A 224 16.27 -10.60 9.10
C LYS A 224 15.16 -9.69 9.64
N TRP A 225 14.39 -9.07 8.74
CA TRP A 225 13.26 -8.22 9.12
C TRP A 225 12.14 -9.07 9.74
N ILE A 226 11.85 -10.24 9.16
CA ILE A 226 10.88 -11.21 9.70
C ILE A 226 11.28 -11.64 11.12
N GLU A 227 12.56 -11.94 11.34
CA GLU A 227 13.08 -12.31 12.67
C GLU A 227 12.84 -11.19 13.70
N THR A 228 13.17 -9.94 13.36
CA THR A 228 12.85 -8.79 14.23
C THR A 228 11.35 -8.64 14.48
N GLN A 229 10.50 -8.94 13.48
CA GLN A 229 9.05 -8.86 13.66
C GLN A 229 8.51 -10.01 14.52
N TRP A 230 9.11 -11.20 14.46
CA TRP A 230 8.79 -12.32 15.37
C TRP A 230 9.07 -11.96 16.82
N ASP A 231 10.20 -11.29 17.12
CA ASP A 231 10.52 -10.84 18.48
C ASP A 231 9.49 -9.85 19.03
N LEU A 232 8.84 -9.10 18.14
CA LEU A 232 7.75 -8.20 18.50
C LEU A 232 6.43 -8.96 18.68
N GLY A 233 6.29 -10.18 18.15
CA GLY A 233 5.07 -11.01 18.21
C GLY A 233 4.20 -10.96 16.96
N TYR A 234 4.71 -10.46 15.83
CA TYR A 234 4.02 -10.55 14.54
C TYR A 234 4.28 -11.92 13.91
N HIS A 235 3.35 -12.40 13.07
CA HIS A 235 3.56 -13.59 12.24
C HIS A 235 3.27 -13.27 10.77
N ILE A 236 3.99 -13.91 9.84
CA ILE A 236 3.64 -13.86 8.42
C ILE A 236 2.25 -14.44 8.24
N THR A 237 1.33 -13.66 7.71
CA THR A 237 -0.05 -14.08 7.44
C THR A 237 -0.37 -14.10 5.96
N SER A 238 0.43 -13.41 5.14
CA SER A 238 0.36 -13.51 3.70
C SER A 238 1.66 -13.02 3.06
N LEU A 239 2.00 -13.59 1.91
CA LEU A 239 3.27 -13.40 1.23
C LEU A 239 3.04 -13.62 -0.26
N GLU A 240 3.45 -12.67 -1.09
CA GLU A 240 3.33 -12.74 -2.54
C GLU A 240 4.55 -12.16 -3.25
N TYR A 241 4.71 -12.47 -4.53
CA TYR A 241 5.82 -11.99 -5.35
C TYR A 241 5.36 -11.16 -6.55
N ASP A 242 5.81 -9.91 -6.59
CA ASP A 242 5.66 -9.02 -7.73
C ASP A 242 6.68 -9.37 -8.80
N THR A 243 6.24 -10.09 -9.83
CA THR A 243 7.13 -10.49 -10.94
C THR A 243 7.51 -9.33 -11.85
N SER A 244 6.78 -8.20 -11.86
CA SER A 244 7.12 -7.06 -12.71
C SER A 244 8.23 -6.21 -12.11
N ARG A 245 8.14 -5.95 -10.80
CA ARG A 245 9.11 -5.14 -10.08
C ARG A 245 10.26 -5.97 -9.51
N ASN A 246 10.09 -7.30 -9.41
CA ASN A 246 11.02 -8.21 -8.76
C ASN A 246 11.13 -7.95 -7.24
N PHE A 247 9.97 -7.85 -6.57
CA PHE A 247 9.85 -7.60 -5.12
C PHE A 247 8.93 -8.61 -4.45
N PHE A 248 9.24 -8.96 -3.21
CA PHE A 248 8.32 -9.62 -2.30
C PHE A 248 7.42 -8.59 -1.63
N VAL A 249 6.15 -8.96 -1.43
CA VAL A 249 5.19 -8.24 -0.59
C VAL A 249 4.80 -9.15 0.56
N LEU A 250 5.17 -8.76 1.78
CA LEU A 250 4.90 -9.50 3.01
C LEU A 250 3.90 -8.76 3.87
N ILE A 251 2.91 -9.50 4.39
CA ILE A 251 2.03 -9.04 5.45
C ILE A 251 2.34 -9.83 6.71
N MET A 252 2.68 -9.13 7.78
CA MET A 252 2.79 -9.71 9.12
C MET A 252 1.74 -9.11 10.06
N SER A 253 1.10 -9.95 10.89
CA SER A 253 -0.06 -9.54 11.69
C SER A 253 0.06 -9.88 13.18
N LYS A 254 -0.58 -9.04 14.00
CA LYS A 254 -0.83 -9.18 15.45
C LYS A 254 -2.31 -8.92 15.79
N PRO A 255 -2.82 -9.43 16.92
CA PRO A 255 -2.39 -10.68 17.51
C PRO A 255 -2.96 -11.77 16.60
N SER A 256 -2.08 -12.52 15.93
CA SER A 256 -2.52 -13.77 15.33
C SER A 256 -2.34 -14.83 16.42
N ASN A 257 -3.38 -15.60 16.77
CA ASN A 257 -3.29 -16.66 17.79
C ASN A 257 -2.37 -17.83 17.38
N LEU A 258 -1.51 -17.61 16.40
CA LEU A 258 -0.54 -18.55 15.88
C LEU A 258 0.59 -18.71 16.90
N GLY A 259 1.05 -19.95 17.04
CA GLY A 259 2.25 -20.28 17.79
C GLY A 259 3.47 -20.12 16.90
N SER A 260 4.55 -20.81 17.28
CA SER A 260 5.84 -20.79 16.56
C SER A 260 5.65 -20.85 15.05
N GLN A 261 6.31 -19.96 14.34
CA GLN A 261 6.32 -19.91 12.87
C GLN A 261 7.65 -20.40 12.34
N SER A 262 7.62 -21.04 11.18
CA SER A 262 8.80 -21.47 10.45
C SER A 262 8.54 -21.34 8.96
N TRP A 263 9.57 -21.02 8.18
CA TRP A 263 9.47 -20.96 6.74
C TRP A 263 10.62 -21.72 6.09
N LYS A 264 10.41 -22.17 4.85
CA LYS A 264 11.42 -22.84 4.04
C LYS A 264 11.42 -22.28 2.62
N ARG A 265 12.63 -22.10 2.10
CA ARG A 265 12.89 -21.73 0.71
C ARG A 265 13.63 -22.85 -0.01
N LEU A 266 13.13 -23.29 -1.16
CA LEU A 266 13.76 -24.29 -2.04
C LEU A 266 13.36 -24.07 -3.51
N ASP A 267 14.16 -24.56 -4.45
CA ASP A 267 13.87 -24.46 -5.90
C ASP A 267 12.71 -25.37 -6.33
N THR A 268 12.44 -26.42 -5.54
CA THR A 268 11.31 -27.33 -5.69
C THR A 268 10.39 -27.28 -4.47
N PHE A 269 9.13 -27.66 -4.63
CA PHE A 269 8.18 -27.67 -3.53
C PHE A 269 8.73 -28.52 -2.36
N PRO A 270 8.80 -28.01 -1.11
CA PRO A 270 9.56 -28.60 0.00
C PRO A 270 8.82 -29.78 0.67
N LYS A 271 8.50 -30.84 -0.09
CA LYS A 271 7.68 -31.99 0.34
C LYS A 271 8.14 -32.64 1.64
N GLN A 272 9.44 -32.97 1.71
CA GLN A 272 10.04 -33.63 2.87
C GLN A 272 9.96 -32.75 4.12
N TRP A 273 10.35 -31.47 3.98
CA TRP A 273 10.32 -30.52 5.10
C TRP A 273 8.90 -30.28 5.63
N VAL A 274 7.89 -30.22 4.75
CA VAL A 274 6.49 -30.13 5.16
C VAL A 274 6.08 -31.36 5.97
N SER A 275 6.48 -32.56 5.54
CA SER A 275 6.18 -33.81 6.27
C SER A 275 6.80 -33.81 7.67
N GLU A 276 8.09 -33.48 7.78
CA GLU A 276 8.80 -33.38 9.06
C GLU A 276 8.19 -32.32 10.00
N LYS A 277 7.65 -31.24 9.42
CA LYS A 277 6.97 -30.17 10.16
C LYS A 277 5.60 -30.60 10.69
N TRP A 278 4.86 -31.41 9.95
CA TRP A 278 3.60 -32.00 10.45
C TRP A 278 3.82 -32.84 11.70
N ASP A 279 4.92 -33.60 11.80
CA ASP A 279 5.27 -34.36 13.02
C ASP A 279 5.46 -33.48 14.26
N ASN A 280 5.68 -32.18 14.04
CA ASN A 280 5.86 -31.17 15.08
C ASN A 280 4.65 -30.22 15.20
N ASN A 281 3.48 -30.62 14.70
CA ASN A 281 2.23 -29.85 14.72
C ASN A 281 2.30 -28.48 14.02
N PHE A 282 3.22 -28.31 13.06
CA PHE A 282 3.22 -27.16 12.17
C PHE A 282 2.30 -27.43 10.99
N TYR A 283 1.57 -26.42 10.52
CA TYR A 283 0.71 -26.51 9.34
C TYR A 283 1.00 -25.38 8.36
N ILE A 284 0.90 -25.64 7.05
CA ILE A 284 1.01 -24.63 6.00
C ILE A 284 -0.07 -23.57 6.21
N THR A 285 0.36 -22.31 6.27
CA THR A 285 -0.49 -21.12 6.44
C THR A 285 -0.34 -20.14 5.29
N SER A 286 0.82 -20.10 4.63
CA SER A 286 1.03 -19.27 3.43
C SER A 286 2.07 -19.92 2.52
N MET A 287 1.94 -19.69 1.22
CA MET A 287 2.89 -20.13 0.21
C MET A 287 3.02 -19.03 -0.85
N THR A 288 4.21 -18.89 -1.43
CA THR A 288 4.40 -18.14 -2.69
C THR A 288 5.50 -18.81 -3.50
N TYR A 289 5.54 -18.49 -4.79
CA TYR A 289 6.68 -18.77 -5.65
C TYR A 289 7.18 -17.46 -6.23
N GLY A 290 8.45 -17.14 -5.97
CA GLY A 290 9.03 -15.87 -6.34
C GLY A 290 10.53 -15.97 -6.50
N ALA A 291 11.13 -15.14 -7.35
CA ALA A 291 12.57 -15.16 -7.61
C ALA A 291 13.13 -16.58 -7.91
N GLY A 292 12.35 -17.42 -8.60
CA GLY A 292 12.75 -18.78 -8.97
C GLY A 292 12.63 -19.84 -7.87
N GLN A 293 12.04 -19.54 -6.70
CA GLN A 293 12.01 -20.44 -5.55
C GLN A 293 10.63 -20.50 -4.89
N TRP A 294 10.31 -21.64 -4.31
CA TRP A 294 9.16 -21.84 -3.43
C TRP A 294 9.47 -21.32 -2.03
N TYR A 295 8.52 -20.59 -1.45
CA TYR A 295 8.54 -20.17 -0.06
C TYR A 295 7.29 -20.73 0.62
N VAL A 296 7.48 -21.61 1.60
CA VAL A 296 6.39 -22.22 2.37
C VAL A 296 6.50 -21.78 3.81
N VAL A 297 5.44 -21.19 4.34
CA VAL A 297 5.30 -20.75 5.73
C VAL A 297 4.38 -21.73 6.46
N MET A 298 4.81 -22.18 7.63
CA MET A 298 4.04 -23.05 8.51
C MET A 298 4.01 -22.51 9.94
N ASN A 299 2.89 -22.70 10.63
CA ASN A 299 2.69 -22.28 12.01
C ASN A 299 2.19 -23.42 12.89
N GLN A 300 2.58 -23.40 14.16
CA GLN A 300 1.90 -24.13 15.23
C GLN A 300 0.66 -23.36 15.71
N ASN A 301 -0.20 -24.02 16.51
CA ASN A 301 -1.39 -23.42 17.14
C ASN A 301 -2.34 -22.71 16.15
N THR A 302 -2.44 -23.20 14.91
CA THR A 302 -3.37 -22.69 13.89
C THR A 302 -4.82 -23.07 14.18
N GLY A 303 -5.05 -24.05 15.06
CA GLY A 303 -6.33 -24.74 15.21
C GLY A 303 -6.60 -25.78 14.14
N TYR A 304 -5.71 -25.94 13.15
CA TYR A 304 -5.83 -26.98 12.13
C TYR A 304 -5.56 -28.38 12.69
N SER A 305 -6.07 -29.41 12.01
CA SER A 305 -5.91 -30.80 12.44
C SER A 305 -5.21 -31.65 11.38
N ALA A 306 -5.90 -32.15 10.36
CA ALA A 306 -5.27 -32.91 9.29
C ALA A 306 -5.08 -32.01 8.07
N GLN A 307 -3.89 -32.03 7.47
CA GLN A 307 -3.58 -31.23 6.29
C GLN A 307 -2.98 -32.11 5.20
N ARG A 308 -3.30 -31.78 3.95
CA ARG A 308 -2.71 -32.40 2.76
C ARG A 308 -2.49 -31.34 1.69
N TRP A 309 -1.53 -31.60 0.82
CA TRP A 309 -1.25 -30.74 -0.33
C TRP A 309 -1.12 -31.59 -1.59
N LYS A 310 -1.30 -30.96 -2.75
CA LYS A 310 -1.03 -31.55 -4.06
C LYS A 310 -0.40 -30.52 -4.99
N THR A 311 0.67 -30.94 -5.66
CA THR A 311 1.28 -30.21 -6.78
C THR A 311 0.79 -30.80 -8.11
N SER A 312 0.47 -29.97 -9.10
CA SER A 312 -0.04 -30.40 -10.41
C SER A 312 0.50 -29.51 -11.53
N SER A 313 1.04 -30.13 -12.58
CA SER A 313 1.46 -29.44 -13.82
C SER A 313 0.36 -29.36 -14.88
N SER A 314 -0.78 -30.01 -14.66
CA SER A 314 -1.90 -30.10 -15.62
C SER A 314 -3.08 -29.21 -15.22
N GLY A 315 -2.79 -28.08 -14.54
CA GLY A 315 -3.79 -27.19 -13.97
C GLY A 315 -4.25 -27.59 -12.56
N ILE A 316 -5.32 -26.95 -12.08
CA ILE A 316 -5.90 -27.18 -10.75
C ILE A 316 -6.40 -28.64 -10.62
N PRO A 317 -6.00 -29.39 -9.57
CA PRO A 317 -6.35 -30.81 -9.42
C PRO A 317 -7.80 -31.01 -8.91
N LYS A 318 -8.78 -30.84 -9.80
CA LYS A 318 -10.21 -30.77 -9.46
C LYS A 318 -10.76 -32.01 -8.76
N GLU A 319 -10.42 -33.20 -9.26
CA GLU A 319 -10.89 -34.48 -8.71
C GLU A 319 -10.36 -34.67 -7.29
N TRP A 320 -9.08 -34.36 -7.08
CA TRP A 320 -8.47 -34.42 -5.76
C TRP A 320 -9.09 -33.43 -4.78
N ILE A 321 -9.44 -32.21 -5.23
CA ILE A 321 -10.16 -31.24 -4.38
C ILE A 321 -11.53 -31.80 -3.99
N LYS A 322 -12.26 -32.39 -4.94
CA LYS A 322 -13.59 -32.98 -4.69
C LYS A 322 -13.51 -34.11 -3.68
N GLU A 323 -12.65 -35.11 -3.92
CA GLU A 323 -12.38 -36.20 -2.97
C GLU A 323 -11.96 -35.65 -1.61
N SER A 324 -11.23 -34.52 -1.60
CA SER A 324 -10.77 -33.92 -0.37
C SER A 324 -11.87 -33.25 0.43
N TRP A 325 -12.79 -32.56 -0.24
CA TRP A 325 -14.02 -32.04 0.36
C TRP A 325 -14.90 -33.15 0.90
N ASP A 326 -15.02 -34.28 0.20
CA ASP A 326 -15.78 -35.45 0.65
C ASP A 326 -15.19 -36.04 1.95
N SER A 327 -13.89 -35.86 2.19
CA SER A 327 -13.25 -36.20 3.47
C SER A 327 -13.22 -35.06 4.50
N GLY A 328 -13.96 -33.97 4.29
CA GLY A 328 -14.10 -32.86 5.23
C GLY A 328 -12.96 -31.83 5.23
N TYR A 329 -12.00 -31.92 4.31
CA TYR A 329 -10.93 -30.92 4.19
C TYR A 329 -11.46 -29.67 3.50
N LYS A 330 -10.79 -28.53 3.65
CA LYS A 330 -11.13 -27.26 2.98
C LYS A 330 -9.87 -26.64 2.41
N ILE A 331 -9.98 -25.98 1.27
CA ILE A 331 -8.89 -25.22 0.63
C ILE A 331 -8.48 -24.10 1.59
N THR A 332 -7.20 -24.07 1.96
CA THR A 332 -6.64 -23.06 2.88
C THR A 332 -5.47 -22.29 2.28
N SER A 333 -4.89 -22.77 1.18
CA SER A 333 -3.87 -22.04 0.44
C SER A 333 -3.73 -22.62 -0.97
N ALA A 334 -3.43 -21.75 -1.94
CA ALA A 334 -3.11 -22.12 -3.30
C ALA A 334 -2.05 -21.16 -3.85
N THR A 335 -1.13 -21.67 -4.65
CA THR A 335 -0.07 -20.89 -5.30
C THR A 335 0.28 -21.54 -6.62
N TYR A 336 0.63 -20.74 -7.62
CA TYR A 336 1.22 -21.23 -8.85
C TYR A 336 2.68 -20.80 -8.94
N GLY A 337 3.55 -21.72 -9.36
CA GLY A 337 4.97 -21.47 -9.45
C GLY A 337 5.70 -22.57 -10.19
N ASN A 338 6.74 -22.23 -10.94
CA ASN A 338 7.54 -23.21 -11.67
C ASN A 338 6.71 -24.21 -12.52
N GLY A 339 5.65 -23.72 -13.19
CA GLY A 339 4.75 -24.56 -13.98
C GLY A 339 3.85 -25.51 -13.16
N LEU A 340 3.74 -25.33 -11.84
CA LEU A 340 2.97 -26.17 -10.94
C LEU A 340 1.96 -25.35 -10.13
N TRP A 341 0.73 -25.81 -10.10
CA TRP A 341 -0.23 -25.44 -9.05
C TRP A 341 0.05 -26.25 -7.80
N ALA A 342 0.24 -25.59 -6.66
CA ALA A 342 0.28 -26.20 -5.32
C ALA A 342 -0.97 -25.81 -4.55
N VAL A 343 -1.82 -26.79 -4.19
CA VAL A 343 -3.04 -26.57 -3.42
C VAL A 343 -2.93 -27.28 -2.08
N THR A 344 -3.21 -26.56 -0.99
CA THR A 344 -3.26 -27.11 0.37
C THR A 344 -4.71 -27.14 0.85
N MET A 345 -5.12 -28.27 1.41
CA MET A 345 -6.42 -28.45 2.06
C MET A 345 -6.26 -28.97 3.49
N THR A 346 -7.12 -28.50 4.39
CA THR A 346 -6.98 -28.71 5.83
C THR A 346 -8.34 -28.97 6.49
N THR A 347 -8.41 -29.87 7.46
CA THR A 347 -9.57 -30.08 8.35
C THR A 347 -9.51 -29.16 9.57
N ASN A 348 -10.65 -28.96 10.23
CA ASN A 348 -10.81 -28.01 11.35
C ASN A 348 -10.41 -26.56 11.02
N SER A 349 -10.51 -26.15 9.76
CA SER A 349 -10.16 -24.81 9.29
C SER A 349 -11.20 -23.73 9.59
N LYS A 350 -12.38 -24.13 10.10
CA LYS A 350 -13.53 -23.23 10.36
C LYS A 350 -14.00 -22.46 9.11
N LEU A 351 -13.99 -23.12 7.94
CA LEU A 351 -14.40 -22.49 6.67
C LEU A 351 -15.81 -22.88 6.21
N GLY A 352 -16.45 -23.92 6.79
CA GLY A 352 -17.79 -24.34 6.38
C GLY A 352 -17.84 -24.88 4.95
N THR A 353 -18.89 -24.55 4.19
CA THR A 353 -19.03 -24.95 2.79
C THR A 353 -18.17 -24.05 1.90
N GLN A 354 -17.55 -24.65 0.89
CA GLN A 354 -16.66 -23.97 -0.05
C GLN A 354 -17.15 -24.07 -1.49
N SER A 355 -16.82 -23.06 -2.27
CA SER A 355 -16.87 -23.07 -3.73
C SER A 355 -15.61 -22.41 -4.25
N TRP A 356 -15.10 -22.85 -5.40
CA TRP A 356 -13.97 -22.21 -6.05
C TRP A 356 -14.24 -22.02 -7.55
N LYS A 357 -13.56 -21.04 -8.15
CA LYS A 357 -13.61 -20.76 -9.58
C LYS A 357 -12.23 -20.41 -10.11
N THR A 358 -12.01 -20.74 -11.38
CA THR A 358 -10.88 -20.25 -12.17
C THR A 358 -11.39 -19.45 -13.36
N GLN A 359 -10.70 -18.36 -13.71
CA GLN A 359 -11.02 -17.51 -14.86
C GLN A 359 -9.78 -16.74 -15.30
N SER A 360 -9.66 -16.42 -16.60
CA SER A 360 -8.58 -15.57 -17.12
C SER A 360 -8.55 -14.21 -16.41
N ASP A 361 -9.71 -13.60 -16.29
CA ASP A 361 -9.93 -12.31 -15.66
C ASP A 361 -10.38 -12.46 -14.23
N TYR A 362 -10.22 -11.40 -13.45
CA TYR A 362 -10.65 -11.39 -12.06
C TYR A 362 -12.16 -11.65 -11.99
N PRO A 363 -12.64 -12.73 -11.32
CA PRO A 363 -14.02 -13.21 -11.47
C PRO A 363 -15.01 -12.41 -10.60
N ILE A 364 -15.08 -11.09 -10.77
CA ILE A 364 -15.81 -10.17 -9.87
C ILE A 364 -17.31 -10.47 -9.79
N ASP A 365 -17.97 -10.80 -10.91
CA ASP A 365 -19.41 -11.06 -10.90
C ASP A 365 -19.75 -12.33 -10.12
N TRP A 366 -18.93 -13.37 -10.27
CA TRP A 366 -19.08 -14.60 -9.50
C TRP A 366 -18.79 -14.37 -8.02
N ILE A 367 -17.78 -13.56 -7.69
CA ILE A 367 -17.47 -13.17 -6.32
C ILE A 367 -18.67 -12.44 -5.69
N ARG A 368 -19.28 -11.49 -6.41
CA ARG A 368 -20.46 -10.74 -5.94
C ARG A 368 -21.66 -11.66 -5.70
N GLU A 369 -21.98 -12.52 -6.66
CA GLU A 369 -23.05 -13.52 -6.52
C GLU A 369 -22.82 -14.41 -5.28
N LYS A 370 -21.59 -14.88 -5.07
CA LYS A 370 -21.26 -15.70 -3.89
C LYS A 370 -21.33 -14.89 -2.59
N ALA A 371 -20.89 -13.63 -2.59
CA ALA A 371 -20.97 -12.74 -1.44
C ALA A 371 -22.41 -12.47 -1.02
N GLU A 372 -23.33 -12.26 -1.97
CA GLU A 372 -24.78 -12.14 -1.70
C GLU A 372 -25.35 -13.39 -1.02
N ASN A 373 -24.74 -14.54 -1.27
CA ASN A 373 -25.08 -15.82 -0.64
C ASN A 373 -24.25 -16.12 0.63
N GLY A 374 -23.60 -15.12 1.23
CA GLY A 374 -22.88 -15.22 2.50
C GLY A 374 -21.50 -15.88 2.42
N TYR A 375 -20.94 -16.05 1.22
CA TYR A 375 -19.57 -16.54 1.06
C TYR A 375 -18.56 -15.40 1.14
N HIS A 376 -17.39 -15.69 1.72
CA HIS A 376 -16.28 -14.75 1.83
C HIS A 376 -15.07 -15.33 1.09
N ILE A 377 -14.27 -14.50 0.43
CA ILE A 377 -13.00 -14.90 -0.17
C ILE A 377 -12.06 -15.36 0.93
N THR A 378 -11.53 -16.57 0.77
CA THR A 378 -10.65 -17.24 1.75
C THR A 378 -9.31 -17.65 1.17
N THR A 379 -9.21 -17.74 -0.15
CA THR A 379 -7.95 -17.96 -0.85
C THR A 379 -8.06 -17.31 -2.21
N ILE A 380 -7.06 -16.51 -2.56
CA ILE A 380 -6.87 -16.03 -3.91
C ILE A 380 -5.45 -16.33 -4.36
N ALA A 381 -5.29 -16.70 -5.63
CA ALA A 381 -4.01 -16.89 -6.28
C ALA A 381 -4.16 -16.55 -7.76
N HIS A 382 -3.04 -16.26 -8.41
CA HIS A 382 -2.99 -16.13 -9.86
C HIS A 382 -1.78 -16.86 -10.42
N GLY A 383 -1.96 -17.49 -11.56
CA GLY A 383 -0.89 -18.13 -12.32
C GLY A 383 -1.45 -18.99 -13.44
N ASP A 384 -0.57 -19.48 -14.30
CA ASP A 384 -1.00 -20.25 -15.49
C ASP A 384 -2.01 -19.50 -16.38
N GLY A 385 -1.95 -18.16 -16.37
CA GLY A 385 -2.89 -17.31 -17.11
C GLY A 385 -4.30 -17.24 -16.53
N MET A 386 -4.51 -17.61 -15.26
CA MET A 386 -5.82 -17.54 -14.62
C MET A 386 -5.75 -17.18 -13.13
N TRP A 387 -6.80 -16.50 -12.69
CA TRP A 387 -7.17 -16.37 -11.28
C TRP A 387 -7.72 -17.69 -10.76
N PHE A 388 -7.39 -18.00 -9.51
CA PHE A 388 -8.01 -19.04 -8.70
C PHE A 388 -8.58 -18.38 -7.44
N VAL A 389 -9.89 -18.47 -7.25
CA VAL A 389 -10.58 -17.89 -6.08
C VAL A 389 -11.38 -18.97 -5.39
N ALA A 390 -11.10 -19.21 -4.11
CA ALA A 390 -11.91 -20.04 -3.23
C ALA A 390 -12.63 -19.18 -2.20
N MET A 391 -13.95 -19.35 -2.11
CA MET A 391 -14.81 -18.66 -1.16
C MET A 391 -15.50 -19.66 -0.24
N SER A 392 -15.72 -19.24 1.01
CA SER A 392 -16.30 -20.09 2.06
C SER A 392 -17.39 -19.38 2.86
N ASN A 393 -18.40 -20.10 3.35
CA ASN A 393 -19.55 -19.50 4.06
C ASN A 393 -19.56 -19.72 5.58
N GLY A 394 -18.59 -20.45 6.14
CA GLY A 394 -18.47 -20.71 7.58
C GLY A 394 -17.39 -19.89 8.28
N THR A 395 -16.92 -18.79 7.68
CA THR A 395 -15.72 -18.06 8.11
C THR A 395 -15.91 -17.30 9.43
N PRO A 396 -14.79 -17.00 10.13
CA PRO A 396 -14.80 -16.08 11.28
C PRO A 396 -14.97 -14.61 10.88
N TYR A 397 -15.16 -14.32 9.59
CA TYR A 397 -15.24 -12.96 9.09
C TYR A 397 -16.63 -12.37 9.28
N SER A 398 -16.69 -11.09 9.65
CA SER A 398 -17.91 -10.27 9.72
C SER A 398 -18.13 -9.49 8.43
N THR A 399 -17.05 -9.13 7.73
CA THR A 399 -17.05 -8.47 6.42
C THR A 399 -15.94 -9.06 5.55
N ASN A 400 -16.07 -8.98 4.23
CA ASN A 400 -15.02 -9.38 3.29
C ASN A 400 -15.13 -8.53 2.02
N MET A 401 -14.01 -7.93 1.63
CA MET A 401 -13.92 -7.03 0.49
C MET A 401 -12.62 -7.26 -0.26
N SER A 402 -12.62 -7.01 -1.56
CA SER A 402 -11.45 -7.20 -2.42
C SER A 402 -11.30 -6.08 -3.45
N THR A 403 -10.06 -5.81 -3.84
CA THR A 403 -9.73 -5.00 -5.02
C THR A 403 -9.22 -5.87 -6.16
N SER A 404 -9.19 -5.34 -7.39
CA SER A 404 -8.69 -6.09 -8.56
C SER A 404 -8.23 -5.20 -9.70
N ASN A 405 -7.79 -3.98 -9.43
CA ASN A 405 -7.58 -2.97 -10.47
C ASN A 405 -6.41 -2.01 -10.17
N TYR A 406 -5.49 -2.41 -9.29
CA TYR A 406 -4.36 -1.57 -8.91
C TYR A 406 -3.05 -2.18 -9.38
N GLU A 407 -2.26 -1.40 -10.11
CA GLU A 407 -0.91 -1.79 -10.55
C GLU A 407 0.06 -1.96 -9.38
N PHE A 408 -0.10 -1.13 -8.35
CA PHE A 408 0.65 -1.18 -7.09
C PHE A 408 -0.24 -1.64 -5.94
N LEU A 409 0.38 -2.04 -4.82
CA LEU A 409 -0.38 -2.36 -3.62
C LEU A 409 -1.20 -1.12 -3.18
N PRO A 410 -2.54 -1.22 -3.05
CA PRO A 410 -3.41 -0.07 -2.82
C PRO A 410 -3.41 0.37 -1.35
N LEU A 411 -2.27 0.87 -0.86
CA LEU A 411 -2.04 1.25 0.54
C LEU A 411 -3.09 2.22 1.10
N ASN A 412 -3.55 3.17 0.29
CA ASN A 412 -4.59 4.11 0.70
C ASN A 412 -5.93 3.43 0.98
N TRP A 413 -6.32 2.52 0.09
CA TRP A 413 -7.52 1.74 0.27
C TRP A 413 -7.38 0.85 1.50
N ILE A 414 -6.21 0.20 1.67
CA ILE A 414 -5.91 -0.62 2.83
C ILE A 414 -6.08 0.19 4.14
N MET A 415 -5.43 1.35 4.24
CA MET A 415 -5.51 2.21 5.43
C MET A 415 -6.93 2.72 5.70
N GLN A 416 -7.66 3.08 4.64
CA GLN A 416 -9.04 3.52 4.77
C GLN A 416 -9.92 2.40 5.31
N LYS A 417 -9.77 1.18 4.80
CA LYS A 417 -10.56 0.01 5.22
C LYS A 417 -10.12 -0.57 6.56
N SER A 418 -8.88 -0.32 6.99
CA SER A 418 -8.42 -0.75 8.31
C SER A 418 -8.97 0.13 9.44
N SER A 419 -9.28 1.39 9.14
CA SER A 419 -9.63 2.43 10.14
C SER A 419 -11.10 2.86 10.16
N ASN A 420 -11.85 2.70 9.06
CA ASN A 420 -13.29 2.99 8.93
C ASN A 420 -14.16 1.76 9.13
#